data_AF-A0A6I7PS19-F1
#
_entry.id   AF-A0A6I7PS19-F1
#
_cell.length_a   1.000
_cell.length_b   1.000
_cell.length_c   1.000
_cell.angle_alpha   90.00
_cell.angle_beta   90.00
_cell.angle_gamma   90.00
#
_symmetry.space_group_name_H-M   'P 1'
#
loop_
_entity.id
_entity.type
_entity.pdbx_description
1 polymer ?
#
loop_
_entity_poly.entity_id
_entity_poly.type
_entity_poly.pdbx_seq_one_letter_code
_entity_poly.pdbx_strand_id
1 'polypeptide(L)'
;MREYAALAPLHYRAGAPANPARVLTAHAPGRGGELIGVLVAAMPTLNGAWRARAWPGAYDTGDRRADTARLNAEVRTIARVIVDPRWRSCGVATRLVRAYLRDPLTVRTEALAAMGSACPFFERAGMRCVGVAVAERDARLLDALAHCGVEAWRLATPGTAWGRAVEAHGRGFIEGELRRWANASRAHRALAGAPAEALFRRACRGVACAPAAYVHGA
;
A
#
# COMPACT_ATOMS: atom_id res chain seq x y z
N MET A 1 2.65 16.85 14.31
CA MET A 1 2.16 16.96 12.90
C MET A 1 3.02 17.90 12.07
N ARG A 2 3.64 18.93 12.67
CA ARG A 2 4.57 19.86 12.01
C ARG A 2 5.76 19.13 11.35
N GLU A 3 6.32 18.15 12.04
CA GLU A 3 7.47 17.35 11.59
C GLU A 3 7.10 16.46 10.41
N TYR A 4 5.90 15.88 10.44
CA TYR A 4 5.35 15.19 9.28
C TYR A 4 5.22 16.14 8.09
N ALA A 5 4.70 17.36 8.29
CA ALA A 5 4.51 18.32 7.21
C ALA A 5 5.84 18.70 6.52
N ALA A 6 6.93 18.76 7.26
CA ALA A 6 8.27 19.04 6.72
C ALA A 6 8.76 17.94 5.74
N LEU A 7 8.42 16.66 6.00
CA LEU A 7 8.84 15.55 5.14
C LEU A 7 7.73 15.03 4.20
N ALA A 8 6.49 15.50 4.36
CA ALA A 8 5.34 15.07 3.56
C ALA A 8 5.55 15.14 2.04
N PRO A 9 6.22 16.17 1.47
CA PRO A 9 6.51 16.22 0.02
C PRO A 9 7.33 15.04 -0.51
N LEU A 10 8.08 14.35 0.35
CA LEU A 10 8.95 13.23 -0.01
C LEU A 10 8.22 11.88 -0.05
N HIS A 11 6.92 11.86 0.28
CA HIS A 11 6.11 10.65 0.30
C HIS A 11 5.36 10.45 -1.02
N TYR A 12 5.41 9.24 -1.58
CA TYR A 12 4.79 8.92 -2.87
C TYR A 12 3.26 9.00 -2.87
N ARG A 13 2.61 8.80 -1.72
CA ARG A 13 1.16 8.93 -1.56
C ARG A 13 0.80 10.34 -1.15
N ALA A 14 0.06 11.02 -2.02
CA ALA A 14 -0.52 12.34 -1.76
C ALA A 14 -1.59 12.30 -0.64
N GLY A 15 -1.82 13.47 -0.03
CA GLY A 15 -2.82 13.66 1.02
C GLY A 15 -2.33 13.28 2.42
N ALA A 16 -2.89 13.94 3.43
CA ALA A 16 -2.61 13.66 4.82
C ALA A 16 -3.10 12.26 5.24
N PRO A 17 -2.40 11.56 6.14
CA PRO A 17 -2.96 10.36 6.78
C PRO A 17 -4.23 10.74 7.55
N ALA A 18 -5.27 9.92 7.42
CA ALA A 18 -6.53 10.13 8.15
C ALA A 18 -6.33 9.82 9.64
N ASN A 19 -6.83 10.69 10.52
CA ASN A 19 -6.82 10.53 11.97
C ASN A 19 -5.46 10.09 12.57
N PRO A 20 -4.41 10.92 12.46
CA PRO A 20 -3.10 10.62 13.08
C PRO A 20 -3.22 10.56 14.60
N ALA A 21 -2.65 9.51 15.20
CA ALA A 21 -2.66 9.30 16.64
C ALA A 21 -1.29 9.58 17.29
N ARG A 22 -0.18 9.27 16.60
CA ARG A 22 1.18 9.53 17.10
C ARG A 22 2.14 9.76 15.93
N VAL A 23 3.08 10.68 16.12
CA VAL A 23 4.20 10.91 15.20
C VAL A 23 5.49 10.63 15.95
N LEU A 24 6.32 9.73 15.43
CA LEU A 24 7.70 9.53 15.86
C LEU A 24 8.62 10.24 14.87
N THR A 25 9.69 10.85 15.38
CA THR A 25 10.70 11.52 14.57
C THR A 25 12.05 10.82 14.71
N ALA A 26 12.83 10.86 13.65
CA ALA A 26 14.23 10.49 13.65
C ALA A 26 15.05 11.73 13.33
N HIS A 27 16.09 11.97 14.12
CA HIS A 27 17.00 13.08 13.95
C HIS A 27 18.40 12.57 13.61
N ALA A 28 19.14 13.32 12.81
CA ALA A 28 20.55 13.05 12.54
C ALA A 28 21.35 13.01 13.85
N PRO A 29 22.39 12.17 13.95
CA PRO A 29 23.26 12.17 15.12
C PRO A 29 23.98 13.52 15.25
N GLY A 30 24.10 14.03 16.48
CA GLY A 30 24.73 15.32 16.79
C GLY A 30 23.79 16.28 17.53
N ARG A 31 24.35 17.30 18.20
CA ARG A 31 23.55 18.34 18.87
C ARG A 31 22.76 19.12 17.82
N GLY A 32 21.44 19.24 18.03
CA GLY A 32 20.54 19.95 17.12
C GLY A 32 20.23 19.20 15.82
N GLY A 33 20.40 17.87 15.81
CA GLY A 33 20.26 17.02 14.63
C GLY A 33 19.03 17.29 13.78
N GLU A 34 19.26 17.45 12.47
CA GLU A 34 18.24 17.65 11.44
C GLU A 34 17.18 16.53 11.48
N LEU A 35 15.93 16.87 11.17
CA LEU A 35 14.86 15.88 11.02
C LEU A 35 15.10 15.03 9.75
N ILE A 36 15.42 13.76 9.92
CA ILE A 36 15.77 12.85 8.80
C ILE A 36 14.71 11.79 8.52
N GLY A 37 13.73 11.63 9.42
CA GLY A 37 12.63 10.71 9.18
C GLY A 37 11.45 10.89 10.12
N VAL A 38 10.29 10.41 9.69
CA VAL A 38 9.06 10.38 10.48
C VAL A 38 8.32 9.06 10.30
N LEU A 39 7.65 8.63 11.36
CA LEU A 39 6.64 7.58 11.34
C LEU A 39 5.33 8.15 11.87
N VAL A 40 4.23 7.89 11.16
CA VAL A 40 2.89 8.30 11.60
C VAL A 40 2.05 7.05 11.87
N ALA A 41 1.65 6.87 13.13
CA ALA A 41 0.62 5.91 13.52
C ALA A 41 -0.74 6.59 13.53
N ALA A 42 -1.77 5.92 13.01
CA ALA A 42 -3.10 6.48 12.79
C ALA A 42 -4.20 5.43 13.06
N MET A 43 -5.45 5.88 13.04
CA MET A 43 -6.61 4.98 13.10
C MET A 43 -6.63 4.02 11.90
N PRO A 44 -7.08 2.78 12.09
CA PRO A 44 -7.21 1.81 11.01
C PRO A 44 -8.36 2.17 10.08
N THR A 45 -8.27 1.72 8.83
CA THR A 45 -9.44 1.69 7.95
C THR A 45 -10.38 0.58 8.41
N LEU A 46 -11.69 0.79 8.32
CA LEU A 46 -12.66 -0.27 8.67
C LEU A 46 -12.50 -1.49 7.76
N ASN A 47 -12.30 -1.25 6.46
CA ASN A 47 -12.08 -2.30 5.49
C ASN A 47 -10.60 -2.68 5.45
N GLY A 48 -10.30 -3.95 5.76
CA GLY A 48 -8.94 -4.51 5.70
C GLY A 48 -8.96 -6.03 5.55
N ALA A 49 -9.06 -6.52 4.31
CA ALA A 49 -9.23 -7.95 4.02
C ALA A 49 -8.08 -8.84 4.53
N TRP A 50 -6.89 -8.27 4.77
CA TRP A 50 -5.77 -9.00 5.35
C TRP A 50 -5.99 -9.36 6.82
N ARG A 51 -6.91 -8.70 7.54
CA ARG A 51 -7.10 -8.92 8.98
C ARG A 51 -7.66 -10.30 9.31
N ALA A 52 -8.51 -10.87 8.47
CA ALA A 52 -8.96 -12.26 8.63
C ALA A 52 -7.80 -13.27 8.59
N ARG A 53 -6.72 -12.95 7.86
CA ARG A 53 -5.48 -13.76 7.84
C ARG A 53 -4.52 -13.39 8.96
N ALA A 54 -4.52 -12.13 9.39
CA ALA A 54 -3.63 -11.65 10.45
C ALA A 54 -4.08 -12.12 11.83
N TRP A 55 -5.38 -12.01 12.10
CA TRP A 55 -6.08 -12.26 13.37
C TRP A 55 -7.45 -12.90 13.09
N PRO A 56 -7.50 -14.19 12.72
CA PRO A 56 -8.74 -14.88 12.39
C PRO A 56 -9.76 -14.81 13.54
N GLY A 57 -11.03 -14.51 13.23
CA GLY A 57 -12.10 -14.44 14.23
C GLY A 57 -12.12 -13.15 15.08
N ALA A 58 -11.15 -12.25 14.90
CA ALA A 58 -11.02 -11.08 15.78
C ALA A 58 -11.97 -9.92 15.40
N TYR A 59 -12.25 -9.73 14.12
CA TYR A 59 -13.00 -8.57 13.59
C TYR A 59 -14.02 -8.93 12.51
N ASP A 60 -14.47 -10.18 12.51
CA ASP A 60 -15.39 -10.78 11.54
C ASP A 60 -16.45 -11.65 12.25
N THR A 61 -16.89 -11.22 13.43
CA THR A 61 -17.85 -11.96 14.26
C THR A 61 -19.29 -11.93 13.70
N GLY A 62 -19.55 -11.05 12.73
CA GLY A 62 -20.88 -10.81 12.16
C GLY A 62 -21.59 -9.62 12.79
N ASP A 63 -21.19 -9.18 13.99
CA ASP A 63 -21.62 -7.91 14.58
C ASP A 63 -20.67 -6.79 14.16
N ARG A 64 -21.06 -6.09 13.07
CA ARG A 64 -20.28 -4.98 12.51
C ARG A 64 -19.98 -3.88 13.53
N ARG A 65 -20.88 -3.61 14.48
CA ARG A 65 -20.69 -2.53 15.46
C ARG A 65 -19.66 -2.95 16.50
N ALA A 66 -19.77 -4.17 17.02
CA ALA A 66 -18.79 -4.74 17.94
C ALA A 66 -17.41 -4.87 17.28
N ASP A 67 -17.35 -5.41 16.06
CA ASP A 67 -16.11 -5.57 15.28
C ASP A 67 -15.41 -4.23 15.05
N THR A 68 -16.16 -3.19 14.70
CA THR A 68 -15.63 -1.83 14.49
C THR A 68 -15.11 -1.21 15.79
N ALA A 69 -15.85 -1.35 16.88
CA ALA A 69 -15.45 -0.83 18.19
C ALA A 69 -14.14 -1.50 18.65
N ARG A 70 -14.07 -2.83 18.51
CA ARG A 70 -12.88 -3.61 18.84
C ARG A 70 -11.69 -3.24 17.96
N LEU A 71 -11.89 -3.11 16.65
CA LEU A 71 -10.84 -2.69 15.71
C LEU A 71 -10.25 -1.33 16.09
N ASN A 72 -11.10 -0.36 16.43
CA ASN A 72 -10.66 0.97 16.84
C ASN A 72 -9.93 0.99 18.20
N ALA A 73 -10.24 0.05 19.09
CA ALA A 73 -9.57 -0.09 20.39
C ALA A 73 -8.24 -0.82 20.29
N GLU A 74 -8.16 -1.87 19.46
CA GLU A 74 -7.05 -2.82 19.47
C GLU A 74 -6.00 -2.58 18.38
N VAL A 75 -6.32 -1.82 17.31
CA VAL A 75 -5.43 -1.68 16.15
C VAL A 75 -5.03 -0.24 15.87
N ARG A 76 -3.75 -0.04 15.56
CA ARG A 76 -3.24 1.18 14.91
C ARG A 76 -2.49 0.83 13.64
N THR A 77 -2.61 1.72 12.67
CA THR A 77 -1.96 1.57 11.37
C THR A 77 -0.77 2.50 11.29
N ILE A 78 0.40 1.98 10.93
CA ILE A 78 1.52 2.80 10.44
C ILE A 78 1.12 3.34 9.07
N ALA A 79 0.62 4.56 9.05
CA ALA A 79 0.08 5.19 7.86
C ALA A 79 1.18 5.79 6.99
N ARG A 80 2.30 6.21 7.58
CA ARG A 80 3.44 6.81 6.87
C ARG A 80 4.74 6.41 7.54
N VAL A 81 5.74 6.12 6.71
CA VAL A 81 7.15 6.12 7.09
C VAL A 81 7.88 6.90 6.00
N ILE A 82 8.48 8.03 6.37
CA ILE A 82 9.19 8.89 5.44
C ILE A 82 10.62 9.03 5.94
N VAL A 83 11.58 8.83 5.05
CA VAL A 83 13.00 9.06 5.31
C VAL A 83 13.52 9.98 4.21
N ASP A 84 14.24 11.02 4.62
CA ASP A 84 14.92 11.92 3.70
C ASP A 84 15.82 11.10 2.74
N PRO A 85 15.75 11.33 1.42
CA PRO A 85 16.55 10.60 0.44
C PRO A 85 18.04 10.51 0.77
N ARG A 86 18.64 11.55 1.37
CA ARG A 86 20.06 11.61 1.75
C ARG A 86 20.43 10.62 2.86
N TRP A 87 19.42 10.15 3.62
CA TRP A 87 19.57 9.25 4.77
C TRP A 87 18.92 7.88 4.54
N ARG A 88 18.50 7.57 3.31
CA ARG A 88 18.00 6.25 2.94
C ARG A 88 19.13 5.22 3.02
N SER A 89 18.75 3.95 3.15
CA SER A 89 19.68 2.81 3.30
C SER A 89 20.51 2.79 4.60
N CYS A 90 20.45 3.81 5.46
CA CYS A 90 21.09 3.82 6.78
C CYS A 90 20.27 3.14 7.91
N GLY A 91 19.15 2.49 7.56
CA GLY A 91 18.29 1.79 8.53
C GLY A 91 17.34 2.67 9.35
N VAL A 92 17.19 3.95 9.00
CA VAL A 92 16.32 4.92 9.71
C VAL A 92 14.87 4.41 9.78
N ALA A 93 14.30 3.94 8.67
CA ALA A 93 12.93 3.41 8.62
C ALA A 93 12.75 2.21 9.57
N THR A 94 13.67 1.24 9.52
CA THR A 94 13.65 0.07 10.40
C THR A 94 13.71 0.48 11.88
N ARG A 95 14.56 1.45 12.23
CA ARG A 95 14.70 1.94 13.60
C ARG A 95 13.45 2.66 14.08
N LEU A 96 12.82 3.49 13.25
CA LEU A 96 11.55 4.15 13.56
C LEU A 96 10.44 3.14 13.82
N VAL A 97 10.26 2.16 12.93
CA VAL A 97 9.24 1.11 13.12
C VAL A 97 9.54 0.31 14.38
N ARG A 98 10.77 -0.14 14.58
CA ARG A 98 11.15 -0.91 15.77
C ARG A 98 10.94 -0.12 17.07
N ALA A 99 11.22 1.18 17.06
CA ALA A 99 10.96 2.05 18.20
C ALA A 99 9.45 2.13 18.49
N TYR A 100 8.61 2.27 17.46
CA TYR A 100 7.16 2.25 17.62
C TYR A 100 6.65 0.90 18.15
N LEU A 101 7.17 -0.22 17.65
CA LEU A 101 6.72 -1.55 18.08
C LEU A 101 7.15 -1.91 19.51
N ARG A 102 8.15 -1.24 20.08
CA ARG A 102 8.54 -1.41 21.50
C ARG A 102 7.57 -0.74 22.47
N ASP A 103 6.91 0.34 22.03
CA ASP A 103 5.88 1.06 22.78
C ASP A 103 4.70 1.39 21.85
N PRO A 104 3.93 0.37 21.43
CA PRO A 104 2.84 0.57 20.50
C PRO A 104 1.64 1.22 21.22
N LEU A 105 0.86 2.00 20.48
CA LEU A 105 -0.34 2.65 21.01
C LEU A 105 -1.46 1.65 21.35
N THR A 106 -1.43 0.47 20.74
CA THR A 106 -2.46 -0.56 20.86
C THR A 106 -1.81 -1.94 20.78
N VAL A 107 -2.53 -2.96 21.25
CA VAL A 107 -2.04 -4.35 21.27
C VAL A 107 -1.63 -4.89 19.90
N ARG A 108 -2.24 -4.36 18.84
CA ARG A 108 -1.96 -4.73 17.46
C ARG A 108 -1.56 -3.53 16.62
N THR A 109 -0.59 -3.74 15.75
CA THR A 109 -0.13 -2.77 14.76
C THR A 109 -0.19 -3.38 13.37
N GLU A 110 -0.65 -2.61 12.39
CA GLU A 110 -0.62 -2.99 10.98
C GLU A 110 0.02 -1.91 10.09
N ALA A 111 0.45 -2.30 8.91
CA ALA A 111 0.89 -1.39 7.86
C ALA A 111 0.53 -1.96 6.48
N LEU A 112 0.20 -1.07 5.54
CA LEU A 112 0.08 -1.42 4.12
C LEU A 112 1.23 -0.79 3.34
N ALA A 113 2.03 -1.61 2.67
CA ALA A 113 3.10 -1.14 1.79
C ALA A 113 2.74 -1.45 0.34
N ALA A 114 2.72 -0.42 -0.51
CA ALA A 114 2.52 -0.61 -1.96
C ALA A 114 3.71 -1.31 -2.63
N MET A 115 4.90 -1.22 -2.03
CA MET A 115 6.14 -1.82 -2.54
C MET A 115 6.85 -2.62 -1.43
N GLY A 116 6.10 -3.40 -0.65
CA GLY A 116 6.66 -4.18 0.46
C GLY A 116 7.79 -5.12 0.03
N SER A 117 7.68 -5.70 -1.18
CA SER A 117 8.70 -6.54 -1.78
C SER A 117 10.00 -5.81 -2.13
N ALA A 118 9.96 -4.50 -2.38
CA ALA A 118 11.16 -3.72 -2.74
C ALA A 118 11.98 -3.28 -1.52
N CYS A 119 11.36 -3.15 -0.35
CA CYS A 119 12.04 -2.73 0.87
C CYS A 119 11.46 -3.44 2.09
N PRO A 120 12.07 -4.55 2.56
CA PRO A 120 11.53 -5.38 3.64
C PRO A 120 11.82 -4.78 5.03
N PHE A 121 11.77 -3.46 5.18
CA PHE A 121 12.12 -2.80 6.44
C PHE A 121 11.10 -3.09 7.56
N PHE A 122 9.83 -3.35 7.22
CA PHE A 122 8.82 -3.79 8.18
C PHE A 122 9.17 -5.16 8.78
N GLU A 123 9.57 -6.12 7.94
CA GLU A 123 10.02 -7.45 8.40
C GLU A 123 11.28 -7.35 9.24
N ARG A 124 12.27 -6.59 8.78
CA ARG A 124 13.49 -6.32 9.57
C ARG A 124 13.19 -5.62 10.90
N ALA A 125 12.08 -4.88 11.00
CA ALA A 125 11.66 -4.24 12.23
C ALA A 125 10.89 -5.18 13.18
N GLY A 126 10.53 -6.39 12.74
CA GLY A 126 9.81 -7.39 13.54
C GLY A 126 8.33 -7.53 13.22
N MET A 127 7.87 -7.03 12.07
CA MET A 127 6.51 -7.27 11.58
C MET A 127 6.45 -8.53 10.71
N ARG A 128 5.31 -9.21 10.71
CA ARG A 128 5.03 -10.37 9.87
C ARG A 128 4.27 -9.94 8.62
N CYS A 129 4.73 -10.36 7.44
CA CYS A 129 3.97 -10.21 6.20
C CYS A 129 2.79 -11.19 6.18
N VAL A 130 1.57 -10.70 5.93
CA VAL A 130 0.36 -11.53 5.82
C VAL A 130 -0.19 -11.63 4.40
N GLY A 131 0.45 -10.96 3.44
CA GLY A 131 -0.02 -10.84 2.07
C GLY A 131 -1.36 -10.11 1.96
N VAL A 132 -1.66 -9.59 0.77
CA VAL A 132 -3.00 -9.11 0.44
C VAL A 132 -3.47 -9.94 -0.74
N ALA A 133 -4.69 -10.47 -0.66
CA ALA A 133 -5.27 -11.17 -1.81
C ALA A 133 -5.36 -10.18 -2.98
N VAL A 134 -4.78 -10.55 -4.12
CA VAL A 134 -4.98 -9.81 -5.37
C VAL A 134 -6.47 -9.94 -5.72
N ALA A 135 -7.14 -8.82 -6.00
CA ALA A 135 -8.53 -8.89 -6.40
C ALA A 135 -8.65 -9.70 -7.70
N GLU A 136 -9.68 -10.54 -7.83
CA GLU A 136 -9.85 -11.40 -9.02
C GLU A 136 -9.79 -10.62 -10.34
N ARG A 137 -10.34 -9.40 -10.36
CA ARG A 137 -10.27 -8.51 -11.53
C ARG A 137 -8.81 -8.16 -11.90
N ASP A 138 -7.97 -7.93 -10.90
CA ASP A 138 -6.58 -7.50 -11.07
C ASP A 138 -5.75 -8.71 -11.53
N ALA A 139 -6.00 -9.89 -10.94
CA ALA A 139 -5.40 -11.16 -11.37
C ALA A 139 -5.76 -11.49 -12.83
N ARG A 140 -7.05 -11.41 -13.19
CA ARG A 140 -7.51 -11.64 -14.56
C ARG A 140 -6.84 -10.71 -15.57
N LEU A 141 -6.73 -9.41 -15.24
CA LEU A 141 -6.08 -8.47 -16.13
C LEU A 141 -4.59 -8.80 -16.27
N LEU A 142 -3.90 -9.14 -15.18
CA LEU A 142 -2.51 -9.56 -15.23
C LEU A 142 -2.31 -10.83 -16.08
N ASP A 143 -3.22 -11.81 -15.99
CA ASP A 143 -3.18 -13.02 -16.81
C ASP A 143 -3.36 -12.70 -18.30
N ALA A 144 -4.31 -11.82 -18.63
CA ALA A 144 -4.51 -11.37 -20.01
C ALA A 144 -3.28 -10.63 -20.57
N LEU A 145 -2.61 -9.81 -19.74
CA LEU A 145 -1.39 -9.11 -20.13
C LEU A 145 -0.21 -10.07 -20.29
N ALA A 146 -0.07 -11.05 -19.40
CA ALA A 146 0.92 -12.11 -19.52
C ALA A 146 0.72 -12.93 -20.80
N HIS A 147 -0.53 -13.23 -21.16
CA HIS A 147 -0.88 -13.87 -22.44
C HIS A 147 -0.45 -13.05 -23.67
N CYS A 148 -0.41 -11.71 -23.54
CA CYS A 148 0.14 -10.82 -24.56
C CYS A 148 1.66 -10.58 -24.44
N GLY A 149 2.37 -11.36 -23.63
CA GLY A 149 3.81 -11.22 -23.42
C GLY A 149 4.20 -9.96 -22.63
N VAL A 150 3.25 -9.36 -21.91
CA VAL A 150 3.47 -8.20 -21.03
C VAL A 150 3.53 -8.67 -19.58
N GLU A 151 4.76 -8.90 -19.11
CA GLU A 151 5.04 -9.22 -17.71
C GLU A 151 4.79 -8.02 -16.79
N ALA A 152 4.51 -8.27 -15.51
CA ALA A 152 4.13 -7.24 -14.53
C ALA A 152 5.15 -6.09 -14.41
N TRP A 153 6.45 -6.37 -14.51
CA TRP A 153 7.49 -5.33 -14.42
C TRP A 153 7.47 -4.36 -15.61
N ARG A 154 6.95 -4.80 -16.79
CA ARG A 154 6.83 -3.93 -17.97
C ARG A 154 5.78 -2.83 -17.79
N LEU A 155 4.87 -2.99 -16.83
CA LEU A 155 3.85 -1.99 -16.50
C LEU A 155 4.45 -0.69 -15.93
N ALA A 156 5.73 -0.69 -15.54
CA ALA A 156 6.50 0.51 -15.22
C ALA A 156 6.69 1.44 -16.44
N THR A 157 6.57 0.92 -17.66
CA THR A 157 6.61 1.67 -18.92
C THR A 157 5.31 1.47 -19.72
N PRO A 158 4.21 2.14 -19.35
CA PRO A 158 2.88 1.84 -19.92
C PRO A 158 2.79 1.97 -21.44
N GLY A 159 3.53 2.88 -22.08
CA GLY A 159 3.49 3.07 -23.54
C GLY A 159 4.04 1.87 -24.30
N THR A 160 5.19 1.33 -23.88
CA THR A 160 5.81 0.16 -24.51
C THR A 160 5.01 -1.11 -24.21
N ALA A 161 4.50 -1.24 -22.99
CA ALA A 161 3.61 -2.33 -22.59
C ALA A 161 2.31 -2.34 -23.42
N TRP A 162 1.71 -1.17 -23.65
CA TRP A 162 0.53 -1.03 -24.51
C TRP A 162 0.82 -1.47 -25.94
N GLY A 163 1.90 -0.94 -26.54
CA GLY A 163 2.30 -1.29 -27.92
C GLY A 163 2.46 -2.79 -28.10
N ARG A 164 3.18 -3.45 -27.19
CA ARG A 164 3.35 -4.91 -27.21
C ARG A 164 2.04 -5.67 -27.06
N ALA A 165 1.16 -5.22 -26.15
CA ALA A 165 -0.12 -5.89 -25.94
C ALA A 165 -1.01 -5.83 -27.19
N VAL A 166 -1.03 -4.66 -27.86
CA VAL A 166 -1.77 -4.45 -29.11
C VAL A 166 -1.16 -5.23 -30.28
N GLU A 167 0.17 -5.27 -30.37
CA GLU A 167 0.88 -6.03 -31.41
C GLU A 167 0.61 -7.54 -31.30
N ALA A 168 0.58 -8.09 -30.08
CA ALA A 168 0.44 -9.52 -29.85
C ALA A 168 -0.97 -10.06 -30.13
N HIS A 169 -2.03 -9.33 -29.73
CA HIS A 169 -3.42 -9.85 -29.77
C HIS A 169 -4.45 -8.86 -30.30
N GLY A 170 -4.00 -7.72 -30.83
CA GLY A 170 -4.85 -6.67 -31.34
C GLY A 170 -5.48 -5.79 -30.25
N ARG A 171 -5.83 -4.56 -30.65
CA ARG A 171 -6.40 -3.55 -29.75
C ARG A 171 -7.72 -3.99 -29.09
N GLY A 172 -8.59 -4.69 -29.84
CA GLY A 172 -9.91 -5.08 -29.36
C GLY A 172 -9.88 -6.03 -28.17
N PHE A 173 -8.92 -6.96 -28.14
CA PHE A 173 -8.75 -7.90 -27.03
C PHE A 173 -8.42 -7.19 -25.72
N ILE A 174 -7.36 -6.37 -25.72
CA ILE A 174 -6.91 -5.63 -24.55
C ILE A 174 -7.96 -4.63 -24.09
N GLU A 175 -8.60 -3.93 -25.02
CA GLU A 175 -9.68 -3.01 -24.68
C GLU A 175 -10.84 -3.74 -23.98
N GLY A 176 -11.25 -4.90 -24.47
CA GLY A 176 -12.28 -5.73 -23.81
C GLY A 176 -11.93 -6.12 -22.38
N GLU A 177 -10.69 -6.57 -22.13
CA GLU A 177 -10.21 -6.91 -20.78
C GLU A 177 -10.12 -5.68 -19.87
N LEU A 178 -9.66 -4.53 -20.37
CA LEU A 178 -9.63 -3.27 -19.62
C LEU A 178 -11.04 -2.79 -19.24
N ARG A 179 -12.01 -2.91 -20.15
CA ARG A 179 -13.41 -2.56 -19.87
C ARG A 179 -14.02 -3.48 -18.83
N ARG A 180 -13.77 -4.80 -18.92
CA ARG A 180 -14.17 -5.78 -17.90
C ARG A 180 -13.58 -5.43 -16.54
N TRP A 181 -12.27 -5.16 -16.49
CA TRP A 181 -11.57 -4.74 -15.28
C TRP A 181 -12.16 -3.46 -14.67
N ALA A 182 -12.44 -2.44 -15.49
CA ALA A 182 -13.03 -1.18 -15.04
C ALA A 182 -14.44 -1.36 -14.49
N ASN A 183 -15.27 -2.17 -15.14
CA ASN A 183 -16.66 -2.41 -14.74
C ASN A 183 -16.79 -3.22 -13.44
N ALA A 184 -15.80 -4.08 -13.15
CA ALA A 184 -15.72 -4.90 -11.94
C ALA A 184 -15.44 -4.10 -10.65
N SER A 185 -15.26 -2.78 -10.71
CA SER A 185 -15.03 -1.93 -9.55
C SER A 185 -15.81 -0.63 -9.62
N ARG A 186 -16.57 -0.28 -8.57
CA ARG A 186 -17.23 1.03 -8.47
C ARG A 186 -16.23 2.19 -8.58
N ALA A 187 -15.00 2.00 -8.08
CA ALA A 187 -13.95 3.02 -8.14
C ALA A 187 -13.41 3.26 -9.55
N HIS A 188 -13.56 2.31 -10.47
CA HIS A 188 -13.03 2.38 -11.83
C HIS A 188 -14.14 2.47 -12.89
N ARG A 189 -15.40 2.22 -12.54
CA ARG A 189 -16.54 2.22 -13.47
C ARG A 189 -16.72 3.55 -14.18
N ALA A 190 -16.49 4.68 -13.51
CA ALA A 190 -16.51 6.00 -14.13
C ALA A 190 -15.47 6.16 -15.25
N LEU A 191 -14.41 5.35 -15.25
CA LEU A 191 -13.35 5.34 -16.25
C LEU A 191 -13.63 4.35 -17.39
N ALA A 192 -14.70 3.55 -17.30
CA ALA A 192 -15.03 2.54 -18.30
C ALA A 192 -15.44 3.14 -19.66
N GLY A 193 -15.61 4.47 -19.77
CA GLY A 193 -15.78 5.19 -21.04
C GLY A 193 -14.51 5.87 -21.58
N ALA A 194 -13.39 5.86 -20.84
CA ALA A 194 -12.16 6.54 -21.25
C ALA A 194 -11.50 5.86 -22.46
N PRO A 195 -10.63 6.55 -23.23
CA PRO A 195 -9.84 5.91 -24.28
C PRO A 195 -9.02 4.73 -23.73
N ALA A 196 -8.91 3.63 -24.50
CA ALA A 196 -8.32 2.37 -24.03
C ALA A 196 -6.89 2.55 -23.49
N GLU A 197 -6.06 3.34 -24.16
CA GLU A 197 -4.69 3.59 -23.70
C GLU A 197 -4.65 4.39 -22.38
N ALA A 198 -5.57 5.33 -22.17
CA ALA A 198 -5.68 6.06 -20.92
C ALA A 198 -6.14 5.14 -19.78
N LEU A 199 -7.09 4.25 -20.07
CA LEU A 199 -7.55 3.22 -19.14
C LEU A 199 -6.42 2.22 -18.81
N PHE A 200 -5.61 1.85 -19.80
CA PHE A 200 -4.43 1.01 -19.61
C PHE A 200 -3.41 1.67 -18.68
N ARG A 201 -3.04 2.93 -18.91
CA ARG A 201 -2.13 3.68 -18.03
C ARG A 201 -2.64 3.74 -16.59
N ARG A 202 -3.96 3.86 -16.41
CA ARG A 202 -4.59 3.82 -15.09
C ARG A 202 -4.48 2.44 -14.46
N ALA A 203 -4.78 1.39 -15.24
CA ALA A 203 -4.69 0.01 -14.78
C ALA A 203 -3.26 -0.35 -14.36
N CYS A 204 -2.23 0.02 -15.15
CA CYS A 204 -0.82 -0.18 -14.78
C CYS A 204 -0.52 0.35 -13.36
N ARG A 205 -1.01 1.54 -13.00
CA ARG A 205 -0.78 2.10 -11.65
C ARG A 205 -1.45 1.29 -10.54
N GLY A 206 -2.55 0.61 -10.85
CA GLY A 206 -3.32 -0.19 -9.89
C GLY A 206 -2.80 -1.63 -9.75
N VAL A 207 -2.41 -2.25 -10.87
CA VAL A 207 -2.04 -3.68 -10.91
C VAL A 207 -0.53 -3.94 -10.87
N ALA A 208 0.32 -2.95 -11.19
CA ALA A 208 1.78 -3.16 -11.20
C ALA A 208 2.38 -3.36 -9.81
N CYS A 209 1.64 -2.99 -8.76
CA CYS A 209 2.11 -3.10 -7.38
C CYS A 209 1.23 -4.11 -6.65
N ALA A 210 1.83 -5.22 -6.20
CA ALA A 210 1.19 -6.11 -5.25
C ALA A 210 1.36 -5.53 -3.84
N PRO A 211 0.32 -4.94 -3.22
CA PRO A 211 0.46 -4.43 -1.87
C PRO A 211 0.71 -5.58 -0.90
N ALA A 212 1.57 -5.36 0.07
CA ALA A 212 1.79 -6.26 1.19
C ALA A 212 1.24 -5.63 2.46
N ALA A 213 0.54 -6.43 3.25
CA ALA A 213 0.14 -6.07 4.60
C ALA A 213 1.14 -6.66 5.59
N TYR A 214 1.56 -5.85 6.55
CA TYR A 214 2.45 -6.22 7.63
C TYR A 214 1.74 -6.04 8.95
N VAL A 215 1.90 -6.99 9.88
CA VAL A 215 1.25 -6.96 11.19
C VAL A 215 2.22 -7.28 12.31
N HIS A 216 1.92 -6.78 13.50
CA HIS A 216 2.62 -7.06 14.75
C HIS A 216 1.62 -7.09 15.92
N GLY A 217 1.88 -7.93 16.91
CA GLY A 217 0.96 -8.21 18.01
C GLY A 217 0.06 -9.43 17.78
N ALA A 218 -0.34 -10.07 18.89
CA ALA A 218 -1.28 -11.19 18.95
C ALA A 218 -2.73 -10.71 18.89
#